data_AF-A0A9P4QGM9-F1
#
_entry.id   AF-A0A9P4QGM9-F1
#
_cell.length_a   1.000
_cell.length_b   1.000
_cell.length_c   1.000
_cell.angle_alpha   90.00
_cell.angle_beta   90.00
_cell.angle_gamma   90.00
#
_symmetry.space_group_name_H-M   'P 1'
#
loop_
_entity.id
_entity.type
_entity.pdbx_description
1 polymer ?
#
loop_
_entity_poly.entity_id
_entity_poly.type
_entity_poly.pdbx_seq_one_letter_code
_entity_poly.pdbx_strand_id
1 'polypeptide(L)'
;YLYSHLKKDEKEEYKDAMAFWEKSQTRFTTLKKVYENFSLQILSTVAIGHLPLIIGDSKPRRRLQILRDRFNPGEWDRQEQLRVKYDALKKRPKHANIESWLDSWISICTEGKEADMPIFLQDNPQRDFFQAVLPLDEAWGSYQLTMLIDQKNRHQSTTLIDTLVNSFRTMYRIKKPAASSLGTFS
;
A
#
# COMPACT_ATOMS: atom_id res chain seq x y z
N TYR A 1 20.49 -1.57 62.40
CA TYR A 1 21.23 -2.63 63.12
C TYR A 1 21.32 -3.92 62.29
N LEU A 2 21.95 -3.88 61.12
CA LEU A 2 22.12 -5.07 60.26
C LEU A 2 23.58 -5.37 59.86
N TYR A 3 24.54 -4.56 60.32
CA TYR A 3 25.92 -4.57 59.81
C TYR A 3 27.01 -4.42 60.90
N SER A 4 26.65 -4.55 62.17
CA SER A 4 27.61 -4.34 63.28
C SER A 4 28.65 -5.45 63.41
N HIS A 5 28.41 -6.61 62.79
CA HIS A 5 29.15 -7.87 62.99
C HIS A 5 30.06 -8.27 61.81
N LEU A 6 30.05 -7.54 60.69
CA LEU A 6 30.89 -7.79 59.52
C LEU A 6 32.31 -7.21 59.70
N LYS A 7 33.33 -7.95 59.27
CA LYS A 7 34.73 -7.49 59.20
C LYS A 7 34.86 -6.35 58.18
N LYS A 8 35.95 -5.59 58.25
CA LYS A 8 36.16 -4.40 57.42
C LYS A 8 36.13 -4.74 55.92
N ASP A 9 36.80 -5.83 55.54
CA ASP A 9 36.88 -6.29 54.15
C ASP A 9 35.50 -6.78 53.64
N GLU A 10 34.74 -7.51 54.47
CA GLU A 10 33.38 -7.95 54.16
C GLU A 10 32.40 -6.78 54.00
N LYS A 11 32.61 -5.67 54.74
CA LYS A 11 31.83 -4.43 54.57
C LYS A 11 32.17 -3.72 53.25
N GLU A 12 33.39 -3.85 52.76
CA GLU A 12 33.84 -3.24 51.51
C GLU A 12 33.29 -4.01 50.30
N GLU A 13 33.41 -5.35 50.30
CA GLU A 13 32.78 -6.21 49.29
C GLU A 13 31.26 -6.02 49.22
N TYR A 14 30.60 -5.89 50.37
CA TYR A 14 29.16 -5.65 50.43
C TYR A 14 28.77 -4.29 49.83
N LYS A 15 29.57 -3.24 50.06
CA LYS A 15 29.35 -1.92 49.44
C LYS A 15 29.49 -1.99 47.93
N ASP A 16 30.49 -2.71 47.42
CA ASP A 16 30.69 -2.89 45.99
C ASP A 16 29.54 -3.68 45.35
N ALA A 17 29.07 -4.74 46.02
CA ALA A 17 27.91 -5.52 45.58
C ALA A 17 26.62 -4.69 45.57
N MET A 18 26.42 -3.83 46.58
CA MET A 18 25.28 -2.92 46.66
C MET A 18 25.33 -1.87 45.53
N ALA A 19 26.49 -1.26 45.29
CA ALA A 19 26.69 -0.32 44.20
C ALA A 19 26.45 -0.97 42.82
N PHE A 20 26.91 -2.21 42.62
CA PHE A 20 26.64 -2.98 41.41
C PHE A 20 25.15 -3.28 41.23
N TRP A 21 24.46 -3.63 42.32
CA TRP A 21 23.02 -3.88 42.32
C TRP A 21 22.24 -2.60 42.00
N GLU A 22 22.56 -1.47 42.62
CA GLU A 22 21.93 -0.17 42.35
C GLU A 22 22.10 0.25 40.89
N LYS A 23 23.31 0.08 40.33
CA LYS A 23 23.59 0.34 38.92
C LYS A 23 22.77 -0.56 37.99
N SER A 24 22.67 -1.85 38.34
CA SER A 24 21.85 -2.84 37.64
C SER A 24 20.35 -2.49 37.70
N GLN A 25 19.84 -2.07 38.86
CA GLN A 25 18.45 -1.61 39.01
C GLN A 25 18.15 -0.35 38.22
N THR A 26 19.06 0.62 38.25
CA THR A 26 18.94 1.85 37.46
C THR A 26 18.87 1.54 35.97
N ARG A 27 19.71 0.62 35.48
CA ARG A 27 19.69 0.16 34.10
C ARG A 27 18.37 -0.55 33.77
N PHE A 28 17.91 -1.45 34.62
CA PHE A 28 16.67 -2.19 34.43
C PHE A 28 15.45 -1.27 34.38
N THR A 29 15.33 -0.33 35.32
CA THR A 29 14.24 0.64 35.36
C THR A 29 14.24 1.59 34.17
N THR A 30 15.42 2.02 33.71
CA THR A 30 15.57 2.82 32.50
C THR A 30 15.09 2.06 31.27
N LEU A 31 15.54 0.81 31.09
CA LEU A 31 15.09 -0.04 29.98
C LEU A 31 13.59 -0.28 30.03
N LYS A 32 13.03 -0.56 31.21
CA LYS A 32 11.59 -0.76 31.38
C LYS A 32 10.78 0.45 30.93
N LYS A 33 11.18 1.67 31.33
CA LYS A 33 10.53 2.91 30.88
C LYS A 33 10.58 3.08 29.36
N VAL A 34 11.71 2.78 28.73
CA VAL A 34 11.85 2.84 27.26
C VAL A 34 10.91 1.84 26.59
N TYR A 35 10.82 0.61 27.12
CA TYR A 35 9.92 -0.42 26.61
C TYR A 35 8.45 -0.02 26.73
N GLU A 36 8.03 0.53 27.88
CA GLU A 36 6.66 1.01 28.10
C GLU A 36 6.32 2.17 27.16
N ASN A 37 7.22 3.14 27.02
CA ASN A 37 7.03 4.27 26.11
C ASN A 37 6.89 3.80 24.66
N PHE A 38 7.76 2.89 24.21
CA PHE A 38 7.67 2.31 22.87
C PHE A 38 6.36 1.53 22.67
N SER A 39 5.92 0.79 23.70
CA SER A 39 4.64 0.07 23.69
C SER A 39 3.44 1.01 23.53
N LEU A 40 3.46 2.17 24.21
CA LEU A 40 2.43 3.21 24.11
C LEU A 40 2.45 3.88 22.73
N GLN A 41 3.64 4.17 22.18
CA GLN A 41 3.76 4.70 20.83
C GLN A 41 3.11 3.78 19.80
N ILE A 42 3.36 2.47 19.87
CA ILE A 42 2.71 1.51 18.97
C ILE A 42 1.18 1.53 19.12
N LEU A 43 0.65 1.61 20.34
CA LEU A 43 -0.81 1.70 20.53
C LEU A 43 -1.37 3.00 19.96
N SER A 44 -0.64 4.11 20.06
CA SER A 44 -1.09 5.42 19.59
C SER A 44 -1.14 5.54 18.06
N THR A 45 -0.34 4.74 17.34
CA THR A 45 -0.27 4.80 15.87
C THR A 45 -1.23 3.83 15.19
N VAL A 46 -1.80 2.87 15.92
CA VAL A 46 -2.71 1.87 15.39
C VAL A 46 -4.15 2.38 15.44
N ALA A 47 -4.90 2.23 14.36
CA ALA A 47 -6.31 2.59 14.31
C ALA A 47 -7.10 1.86 15.41
N ILE A 48 -8.04 2.55 16.06
CA ILE A 48 -8.77 2.07 17.25
C ILE A 48 -9.38 0.68 17.05
N GLY A 49 -9.95 0.41 15.87
CA GLY A 49 -10.57 -0.88 15.53
C GLY A 49 -9.59 -2.07 15.48
N HIS A 50 -8.28 -1.81 15.46
CA HIS A 50 -7.22 -2.83 15.40
C HIS A 50 -6.46 -2.99 16.72
N LEU A 51 -6.72 -2.14 17.73
CA LEU A 51 -6.12 -2.27 19.06
C LEU A 51 -6.38 -3.63 19.74
N PRO A 52 -7.58 -4.27 19.62
CA PRO A 52 -7.81 -5.58 20.22
C PRO A 52 -6.82 -6.67 19.79
N LEU A 53 -6.17 -6.52 18.62
CA LEU A 53 -5.18 -7.46 18.11
C LEU A 53 -3.88 -7.48 18.89
N ILE A 54 -3.53 -6.35 19.53
CA ILE A 54 -2.21 -6.13 20.13
C ILE A 54 -2.26 -5.80 21.62
N ILE A 55 -3.44 -5.44 22.15
CA ILE A 55 -3.59 -4.97 23.53
C ILE A 55 -3.25 -6.05 24.57
N GLY A 56 -3.48 -7.33 24.23
CA GLY A 56 -3.19 -8.48 25.10
C GLY A 56 -1.70 -8.85 25.19
N ASP A 57 -0.85 -8.27 24.35
CA ASP A 57 0.59 -8.54 24.39
C ASP A 57 1.35 -7.41 25.08
N SER A 58 2.26 -7.73 26.00
CA SER A 58 3.07 -6.73 26.70
C SER A 58 4.37 -6.41 25.96
N LYS A 59 4.81 -7.24 25.02
CA LYS A 59 6.09 -7.10 24.32
C LYS A 59 5.91 -6.30 23.02
N PRO A 60 6.53 -5.11 22.90
CA PRO A 60 6.42 -4.28 21.69
C PRO A 60 6.77 -5.03 20.39
N ARG A 61 7.81 -5.86 20.42
CA ARG A 61 8.23 -6.68 19.28
C ARG A 61 7.11 -7.61 18.80
N ARG A 62 6.36 -8.21 19.72
CA ARG A 62 5.29 -9.15 19.37
C ARG A 62 4.07 -8.43 18.83
N ARG A 63 3.74 -7.24 19.36
CA ARG A 63 2.74 -6.33 18.77
C ARG A 63 3.08 -6.00 17.32
N LEU A 64 4.32 -5.61 17.03
CA LEU A 64 4.77 -5.31 15.67
C LEU A 64 4.70 -6.53 14.74
N GLN A 65 5.03 -7.73 15.23
CA GLN A 65 4.87 -8.95 14.45
C GLN A 65 3.41 -9.21 14.09
N ILE A 66 2.49 -9.11 15.06
CA ILE A 66 1.05 -9.31 14.81
C ILE A 66 0.53 -8.27 13.80
N LEU A 67 0.91 -7.00 13.95
CA LEU A 67 0.54 -5.95 13.01
C LEU A 67 1.09 -6.23 11.61
N ARG A 68 2.37 -6.61 11.51
CA ARG A 68 2.98 -6.97 10.23
C ARG A 68 2.24 -8.15 9.61
N ASP A 69 2.05 -9.23 10.34
CA ASP A 69 1.45 -10.45 9.82
C ASP A 69 -0.01 -10.23 9.38
N ARG A 70 -0.69 -9.20 9.92
CA ARG A 70 -2.08 -8.86 9.58
C ARG A 70 -2.24 -7.78 8.51
N PHE A 71 -1.35 -6.80 8.48
CA PHE A 71 -1.47 -5.62 7.61
C PHE A 71 -0.43 -5.55 6.50
N ASN A 72 0.58 -6.42 6.52
CA ASN A 72 1.47 -6.61 5.37
C ASN A 72 0.94 -7.81 4.58
N PRO A 73 0.04 -7.61 3.60
CA PRO A 73 -0.35 -8.68 2.70
C PRO A 73 0.91 -9.32 2.12
N GLY A 74 0.95 -10.65 2.04
CA GLY A 74 2.05 -11.33 1.39
C GLY A 74 2.19 -10.86 -0.06
N GLU A 75 3.34 -11.12 -0.67
CA GLU A 75 3.54 -10.78 -2.09
C GLU A 75 2.45 -11.39 -2.97
N TRP A 76 2.09 -12.65 -2.71
CA TRP A 76 0.98 -13.33 -3.38
C TRP A 76 -0.37 -12.63 -3.16
N ASP A 77 -0.69 -12.22 -1.93
CA ASP A 77 -1.95 -11.53 -1.62
C ASP A 77 -2.03 -10.17 -2.33
N ARG A 78 -0.90 -9.43 -2.41
CA ARG A 78 -0.83 -8.16 -3.13
C ARG A 78 -1.09 -8.36 -4.62
N GLN A 79 -0.42 -9.35 -5.22
CA GLN A 79 -0.60 -9.68 -6.64
C GLN A 79 -2.02 -10.13 -6.94
N GLU A 80 -2.63 -10.92 -6.07
CA GLU A 80 -4.02 -11.36 -6.24
C GLU A 80 -5.01 -10.20 -6.08
N GLN A 81 -4.81 -9.31 -5.10
CA GLN A 81 -5.61 -8.09 -4.98
C GLN A 81 -5.50 -7.21 -6.22
N LEU A 82 -4.29 -7.06 -6.76
CA LEU A 82 -4.06 -6.28 -7.97
C LEU A 82 -4.72 -6.91 -9.19
N ARG A 83 -4.67 -8.24 -9.31
CA ARG A 83 -5.37 -9.02 -10.34
C ARG A 83 -6.88 -8.80 -10.28
N VAL A 84 -7.47 -8.92 -9.09
CA VAL A 84 -8.91 -8.70 -8.88
C VAL A 84 -9.31 -7.27 -9.29
N LYS A 85 -8.53 -6.26 -8.90
CA LYS A 85 -8.76 -4.87 -9.31
C LYS A 85 -8.64 -4.71 -10.83
N TYR A 86 -7.65 -5.33 -11.44
CA TYR A 86 -7.43 -5.27 -12.89
C TYR A 86 -8.56 -5.94 -13.68
N ASP A 87 -9.02 -7.11 -13.26
CA ASP A 87 -10.15 -7.79 -13.91
C ASP A 87 -11.47 -7.01 -13.76
N ALA A 88 -11.61 -6.21 -12.70
CA ALA A 88 -12.72 -5.28 -12.58
C ALA A 88 -12.63 -4.12 -13.60
N LEU A 89 -11.42 -3.63 -13.91
CA LEU A 89 -11.22 -2.57 -14.91
C LEU A 89 -11.61 -2.98 -16.33
N LYS A 90 -11.38 -4.25 -16.69
CA LYS A 90 -11.76 -4.81 -18.01
C LYS A 90 -13.26 -4.74 -18.28
N LYS A 91 -14.07 -4.61 -17.23
CA LYS A 91 -15.52 -4.50 -17.34
C LYS A 91 -15.92 -3.04 -17.46
N ARG A 92 -16.96 -2.78 -18.25
CA ARG A 92 -17.54 -1.44 -18.39
C ARG A 92 -17.88 -0.85 -17.01
N PRO A 93 -17.52 0.43 -16.72
CA PRO A 93 -17.88 1.08 -15.47
C PRO A 93 -19.41 1.25 -15.43
N LYS A 94 -20.08 0.44 -14.60
CA LYS A 94 -21.56 0.48 -14.45
C LYS A 94 -22.02 1.64 -13.57
N HIS A 95 -21.22 2.01 -12.57
CA HIS A 95 -21.54 3.03 -11.56
C HIS A 95 -20.36 3.97 -11.22
N ALA A 96 -19.16 3.69 -11.74
CA ALA A 96 -17.99 4.51 -11.51
C ALA A 96 -17.96 5.69 -12.48
N ASN A 97 -17.48 6.85 -12.00
CA ASN A 97 -17.16 7.97 -12.87
C ASN A 97 -16.11 7.51 -13.90
N ILE A 98 -16.37 7.74 -15.19
CA ILE A 98 -15.47 7.38 -16.28
C ILE A 98 -14.05 7.92 -16.04
N GLU A 99 -13.92 9.12 -15.49
CA GLU A 99 -12.61 9.73 -15.19
C GLU A 99 -11.86 8.93 -14.12
N SER A 100 -12.54 8.55 -13.03
CA SER A 100 -11.95 7.72 -11.97
C SER A 100 -11.58 6.32 -12.46
N TRP A 101 -12.36 5.78 -13.39
CA TRP A 101 -12.07 4.50 -14.02
C TRP A 101 -10.82 4.59 -14.91
N LEU A 102 -10.67 5.67 -15.69
CA LEU A 102 -9.47 5.94 -16.49
C LEU A 102 -8.23 6.19 -15.62
N ASP A 103 -8.36 6.90 -14.49
CA ASP A 103 -7.25 7.06 -13.53
C ASP A 103 -6.83 5.71 -12.94
N SER A 104 -7.81 4.86 -12.62
CA SER A 104 -7.55 3.52 -12.10
C SER A 104 -6.80 2.63 -13.10
N TRP A 105 -7.08 2.75 -14.41
CA TRP A 105 -6.32 2.06 -15.46
C TRP A 105 -4.84 2.42 -15.44
N ILE A 106 -4.51 3.71 -15.30
CA ILE A 106 -3.10 4.15 -15.25
C ILE A 106 -2.45 3.62 -13.97
N SER A 107 -3.09 3.86 -12.81
CA SER A 107 -2.53 3.47 -11.51
C SER A 107 -2.28 1.97 -11.40
N ILE A 108 -3.26 1.13 -11.75
CA ILE A 108 -3.17 -0.33 -11.61
C ILE A 108 -2.16 -0.92 -12.59
N CYS A 109 -2.09 -0.42 -13.82
CA CYS A 109 -1.10 -0.88 -14.78
C CYS A 109 0.33 -0.49 -14.38
N THR A 110 0.53 0.69 -13.79
CA THR A 110 1.84 1.10 -13.25
C THR A 110 2.24 0.22 -12.08
N GLU A 111 1.37 0.03 -11.10
CA GLU A 111 1.61 -0.84 -9.94
C GLU A 111 1.91 -2.29 -10.38
N GLY A 112 1.18 -2.80 -11.37
CA GLY A 112 1.36 -4.15 -11.89
C GLY A 112 2.65 -4.36 -12.67
N LYS A 113 3.11 -3.31 -13.36
CA LYS A 113 4.40 -3.30 -14.04
C LYS A 113 5.56 -3.25 -13.05
N GLU A 114 5.43 -2.46 -11.98
CA GLU A 114 6.43 -2.40 -10.90
C GLU A 114 6.54 -3.73 -10.13
N ALA A 115 5.44 -4.48 -10.04
CA ALA A 115 5.40 -5.82 -9.46
C ALA A 115 5.85 -6.95 -10.43
N ASP A 116 6.35 -6.62 -11.63
CA ASP A 116 6.75 -7.57 -12.68
C ASP A 116 5.70 -8.66 -13.01
N MET A 117 4.41 -8.33 -12.84
CA MET A 117 3.34 -9.28 -13.05
C MET A 117 3.11 -9.53 -14.55
N PRO A 118 3.10 -10.80 -15.03
CA PRO A 118 3.06 -11.12 -16.47
C PRO A 118 1.88 -10.51 -17.23
N ILE A 119 0.73 -10.35 -16.56
CA ILE A 119 -0.48 -9.78 -17.15
C ILE A 119 -0.33 -8.30 -17.54
N PHE A 120 0.65 -7.60 -16.99
CA PHE A 120 0.93 -6.18 -17.28
C PHE A 120 2.11 -5.96 -18.23
N LEU A 121 2.74 -7.05 -18.70
CA LEU A 121 3.87 -6.97 -19.61
C LEU A 121 3.42 -6.89 -21.07
N GLN A 122 4.34 -6.44 -21.92
CA GLN A 122 4.16 -6.30 -23.37
C GLN A 122 2.98 -5.38 -23.71
N ASP A 123 2.02 -5.87 -24.51
CA ASP A 123 0.85 -5.14 -24.98
C ASP A 123 -0.47 -5.63 -24.37
N ASN A 124 -0.42 -6.47 -23.33
CA ASN A 124 -1.61 -7.02 -22.68
C ASN A 124 -2.52 -5.90 -22.12
N PRO A 125 -2.00 -4.89 -21.38
CA PRO A 125 -2.83 -3.77 -20.91
C PRO A 125 -3.53 -2.99 -22.01
N GLN A 126 -2.86 -2.78 -23.15
CA GLN A 126 -3.40 -2.05 -24.29
C GLN A 126 -4.58 -2.81 -24.90
N ARG A 127 -4.41 -4.12 -25.13
CA ARG A 127 -5.49 -4.99 -25.65
C ARG A 127 -6.70 -5.00 -24.73
N ASP A 128 -6.46 -5.23 -23.44
CA ASP A 128 -7.51 -5.30 -22.43
C ASP A 128 -8.24 -3.97 -22.30
N PHE A 129 -7.52 -2.84 -22.36
CA PHE A 129 -8.11 -1.51 -22.33
C PHE A 129 -9.01 -1.26 -23.56
N PHE A 130 -8.55 -1.60 -24.76
CA PHE A 130 -9.35 -1.43 -25.96
C PHE A 130 -10.64 -2.26 -25.91
N GLN A 131 -10.54 -3.52 -25.46
CA GLN A 131 -11.72 -4.36 -25.26
C GLN A 131 -12.70 -3.77 -24.25
N ALA A 132 -12.19 -3.19 -23.17
CA ALA A 132 -13.02 -2.54 -22.15
C ALA A 132 -13.70 -1.26 -22.66
N VAL A 133 -13.09 -0.57 -23.62
CA VAL A 133 -13.60 0.64 -24.25
C VAL A 133 -14.57 0.36 -25.39
N LEU A 134 -14.51 -0.79 -26.07
CA LEU A 134 -15.42 -1.13 -27.18
C LEU A 134 -16.91 -0.88 -26.86
N PRO A 135 -17.46 -1.28 -25.68
CA PRO A 135 -18.85 -1.01 -25.34
C PRO A 135 -19.18 0.47 -25.06
N LEU A 136 -18.17 1.34 -24.93
CA LEU A 136 -18.31 2.78 -24.73
C LEU A 136 -18.18 3.54 -26.05
N ASP A 137 -17.25 3.12 -26.92
CA ASP A 137 -17.00 3.69 -28.23
C ASP A 137 -16.36 2.64 -29.16
N GLU A 138 -17.21 1.95 -29.92
CA GLU A 138 -16.81 0.86 -30.81
C GLU A 138 -15.87 1.35 -31.93
N ALA A 139 -16.16 2.51 -32.51
CA ALA A 139 -15.37 3.07 -33.60
C ALA A 139 -13.94 3.36 -33.15
N TRP A 140 -13.77 3.99 -31.98
CA TRP A 140 -12.45 4.27 -31.45
C TRP A 140 -11.72 3.00 -31.00
N GLY A 141 -12.39 2.11 -30.26
CA GLY A 141 -11.78 0.87 -29.79
C GLY A 141 -11.30 -0.02 -30.95
N SER A 142 -12.12 -0.17 -32.00
CA SER A 142 -11.78 -0.95 -33.19
C SER A 142 -10.60 -0.35 -33.96
N TYR A 143 -10.60 0.97 -34.15
CA TYR A 143 -9.49 1.67 -34.81
C TYR A 143 -8.16 1.44 -34.07
N GLN A 144 -8.16 1.55 -32.74
CA GLN A 144 -6.95 1.33 -31.94
C GLN A 144 -6.47 -0.13 -31.97
N LEU A 145 -7.39 -1.10 -32.00
CA LEU A 145 -7.05 -2.51 -32.18
C LEU A 145 -6.37 -2.77 -33.53
N THR A 146 -6.89 -2.20 -34.62
CA THR A 146 -6.25 -2.28 -35.94
C THR A 146 -4.86 -1.65 -35.91
N MET A 147 -4.71 -0.48 -35.27
CA MET A 147 -3.42 0.18 -35.18
C MET A 147 -2.40 -0.60 -34.36
N LEU A 148 -2.83 -1.26 -33.29
CA LEU A 148 -1.97 -2.15 -32.51
C LEU A 148 -1.48 -3.35 -33.33
N ILE A 149 -2.36 -3.96 -34.12
CA ILE A 149 -2.01 -5.06 -35.03
C ILE A 149 -0.99 -4.59 -36.07
N ASP A 150 -1.21 -3.43 -36.69
CA ASP A 150 -0.28 -2.86 -37.66
C ASP A 150 1.09 -2.54 -37.05
N GLN A 151 1.13 -1.95 -35.84
CA GLN A 151 2.37 -1.72 -35.10
C GLN A 151 3.14 -3.02 -34.86
N LYS A 152 2.43 -4.08 -34.45
CA LYS A 152 3.03 -5.40 -34.24
C LYS A 152 3.58 -6.02 -35.52
N ASN A 153 2.82 -5.97 -36.61
CA ASN A 153 3.25 -6.49 -37.91
C ASN A 153 4.48 -5.75 -38.46
N ARG A 154 4.63 -4.47 -38.10
CA ARG A 154 5.78 -3.64 -38.49
C ARG A 154 6.94 -3.67 -37.48
N HIS A 155 6.86 -4.49 -36.43
CA HIS A 155 7.83 -4.54 -35.33
C HIS A 155 8.10 -3.16 -34.69
N GLN A 156 7.09 -2.30 -34.66
CA GLN A 156 7.16 -0.99 -34.04
C GLN A 156 6.85 -1.07 -32.55
N SER A 157 7.44 -0.16 -31.77
CA SER A 157 7.11 -0.02 -30.35
C SER A 157 5.63 0.33 -30.19
N THR A 158 4.93 -0.47 -29.37
CA THR A 158 3.54 -0.23 -29.02
C THR A 158 3.40 1.05 -28.21
N THR A 159 2.35 1.83 -28.50
CA THR A 159 2.01 3.01 -27.71
C THR A 159 1.77 2.64 -26.24
N LEU A 160 2.27 3.47 -25.33
CA LEU A 160 2.13 3.25 -23.90
C LEU A 160 0.67 3.38 -23.45
N ILE A 161 0.29 2.60 -22.43
CA ILE A 161 -1.08 2.53 -21.93
C ILE A 161 -1.57 3.88 -21.38
N ASP A 162 -0.73 4.63 -20.70
CA ASP A 162 -1.02 5.97 -20.18
C ASP A 162 -1.39 6.97 -21.29
N THR A 163 -0.65 6.92 -22.39
CA THR A 163 -0.86 7.76 -23.58
C THR A 163 -2.20 7.40 -24.24
N LEU A 164 -2.50 6.10 -24.36
CA LEU A 164 -3.75 5.62 -24.92
C LEU A 164 -4.95 6.02 -24.05
N VAL A 165 -4.86 5.83 -22.74
CA VAL A 165 -5.90 6.23 -21.78
C VAL A 165 -6.17 7.74 -21.87
N ASN A 166 -5.12 8.57 -21.91
CA ASN A 166 -5.25 10.02 -22.03
C ASN A 166 -5.83 10.45 -23.39
N SER A 167 -5.50 9.74 -24.47
CA SER A 167 -6.08 9.99 -25.79
C SER A 167 -7.58 9.67 -25.82
N PHE A 168 -7.99 8.55 -25.19
CA PHE A 168 -9.40 8.19 -25.04
C PHE A 168 -10.15 9.21 -24.17
N ARG A 169 -9.56 9.61 -23.04
CA ARG A 169 -10.10 10.65 -22.15
C ARG A 169 -10.43 11.93 -22.93
N THR A 170 -9.48 12.41 -23.73
CA THR A 170 -9.66 13.62 -24.54
C THR A 170 -10.80 13.45 -25.54
N MET A 171 -10.81 12.35 -26.28
CA MET A 171 -11.88 12.04 -27.23
C MET A 171 -13.25 11.95 -26.55
N TYR A 172 -13.34 11.26 -25.41
CA TYR A 172 -14.57 11.06 -24.67
C TYR A 172 -15.16 12.39 -24.19
N ARG A 173 -14.33 13.30 -23.68
CA ARG A 173 -14.73 14.66 -23.28
C ARG A 173 -15.24 15.50 -24.46
N ILE A 174 -14.66 15.34 -25.64
CA ILE A 174 -15.13 16.03 -26.86
C ILE A 174 -16.51 15.50 -27.28
N LYS A 175 -16.73 14.19 -27.27
CA LYS A 175 -18.01 13.58 -27.66
C LYS A 175 -19.12 13.76 -26.64
N LYS A 176 -18.76 13.80 -25.37
CA LYS A 176 -19.67 14.06 -24.24
C LYS A 176 -19.13 15.24 -23.46
N PRO A 177 -19.32 16.47 -23.98
CA PRO A 177 -19.02 17.64 -23.19
C PRO A 177 -19.81 17.50 -21.88
N ALA A 178 -19.11 17.62 -20.75
CA ALA A 178 -19.79 17.77 -19.48
C ALA A 178 -20.81 18.87 -19.69
N ALA A 179 -22.08 18.62 -19.35
CA ALA A 179 -23.08 19.66 -19.38
C ALA A 179 -22.52 20.79 -18.54
N SER A 180 -22.01 21.85 -19.19
CA SER A 180 -21.63 23.06 -18.52
C SER A 180 -22.88 23.45 -17.76
N SER A 181 -22.84 23.33 -16.44
CA SER A 181 -23.73 24.10 -15.59
C SER A 181 -23.36 25.55 -15.87
N LEU A 182 -23.90 26.08 -16.97
CA LEU A 182 -24.10 27.50 -17.18
C LEU A 182 -24.92 27.89 -15.96
N GLY A 183 -24.21 28.35 -14.93
CA GLY A 183 -24.83 29.05 -13.83
C GLY A 183 -25.65 30.15 -14.46
N THR A 184 -26.96 30.02 -14.37
CA THR A 184 -27.89 31.12 -14.46
C THR A 184 -27.48 32.13 -13.39
N PHE A 185 -26.60 33.04 -13.78
CA PHE A 185 -26.51 34.37 -13.19
C PHE A 185 -27.32 35.28 -14.10
N SER A 186 -28.61 35.41 -13.79
CA SER A 186 -29.46 36.59 -13.96
C SER A 186 -30.84 36.28 -13.40
#